data_AF-A0A1I7H4G7-F1
#
_entry.id   AF-A0A1I7H4G7-F1
#
_cell.length_a   1.000
_cell.length_b   1.000
_cell.length_c   1.000
_cell.angle_alpha   90.00
_cell.angle_beta   90.00
_cell.angle_gamma   90.00
#
_symmetry.space_group_name_H-M   'P 1'
#
loop_
_entity.id
_entity.type
_entity.pdbx_description
1 polymer ?
#
loop_
_entity_poly.entity_id
_entity_poly.type
_entity_poly.pdbx_seq_one_letter_code
_entity_poly.pdbx_strand_id
1 'polypeptide(L)'
;MQRISFPIMLSNTMDYKDGEALLPLFDAYYSSPKEQVYRDYYHQKEFVDCKGCVYKVVDRKTPESFWRNLFYFIPGVYKVELIFQNTYKTMDVVAVKNNLIQGIRKFDTSGMNDVSEEWIQQIKKANTIKEILMG
;
A
#
# COMPACT_ATOMS: atom_id res chain seq x y z
N MET A 1 -22.31 0.13 1.94
CA MET A 1 -20.93 -0.16 1.50
C MET A 1 -19.99 0.18 2.65
N GLN A 2 -19.11 -0.74 3.07
CA GLN A 2 -18.06 -0.40 4.04
C GLN A 2 -17.09 0.58 3.38
N ARG A 3 -16.79 1.68 4.08
CA ARG A 3 -15.82 2.68 3.65
C ARG A 3 -14.43 2.23 4.10
N ILE A 4 -13.48 2.21 3.17
CA ILE A 4 -12.07 1.85 3.43
C ILE A 4 -11.50 2.78 4.50
N SER A 5 -10.78 2.20 5.46
CA SER A 5 -10.13 2.94 6.55
C SER A 5 -8.62 3.02 6.32
N PHE A 6 -8.15 4.15 5.79
CA PHE A 6 -6.72 4.40 5.59
C PHE A 6 -5.96 4.58 6.92
N PRO A 7 -4.63 4.35 6.97
CA PRO A 7 -3.78 3.87 5.87
C PRO A 7 -4.07 2.42 5.47
N ILE A 8 -3.64 2.04 4.25
CA ILE A 8 -3.73 0.68 3.72
C ILE A 8 -2.36 0.22 3.20
N MET A 9 -2.10 -1.08 3.22
CA MET A 9 -0.88 -1.66 2.63
C MET A 9 -1.21 -2.94 1.86
N LEU A 10 -0.30 -3.41 1.00
CA LEU A 10 -0.48 -4.68 0.31
C LEU A 10 -0.62 -5.84 1.31
N SER A 11 -1.62 -6.70 1.09
CA SER A 11 -1.92 -7.82 1.99
C SER A 11 -1.08 -9.08 1.70
N ASN A 12 -0.30 -9.10 0.62
CA ASN A 12 0.45 -10.26 0.17
C ASN A 12 1.88 -9.89 -0.28
N THR A 13 2.89 -10.40 0.43
CA THR A 13 4.32 -10.17 0.14
C THR A 13 4.75 -10.67 -1.24
N MET A 14 4.05 -11.66 -1.79
CA MET A 14 4.32 -12.14 -3.16
C MET A 14 4.06 -11.07 -4.21
N ASP A 15 3.15 -10.13 -3.93
CA ASP A 15 2.81 -9.03 -4.83
C ASP A 15 3.80 -7.85 -4.71
N TYR A 16 4.79 -7.94 -3.82
CA TYR A 16 5.75 -6.85 -3.64
C TYR A 16 6.77 -6.90 -4.79
N LYS A 17 6.79 -5.83 -5.59
CA LYS A 17 7.71 -5.67 -6.70
C LYS A 17 9.11 -5.25 -6.24
N ASP A 18 9.15 -4.29 -5.34
CA ASP A 18 10.36 -3.71 -4.75
C ASP A 18 10.04 -3.12 -3.35
N GLY A 19 11.00 -2.44 -2.74
CA GLY A 19 10.84 -1.82 -1.42
C GLY A 19 9.77 -0.72 -1.34
N GLU A 20 9.38 -0.08 -2.45
CA GLU A 20 8.31 0.93 -2.41
C GLU A 20 6.96 0.30 -2.05
N ALA A 21 6.78 -0.98 -2.38
CA ALA A 21 5.58 -1.75 -2.05
C ALA A 21 5.38 -1.95 -0.53
N LEU A 22 6.40 -1.69 0.29
CA LEU A 22 6.32 -1.71 1.76
C LEU A 22 5.62 -0.48 2.33
N LEU A 23 5.52 0.60 1.57
CA LEU A 23 5.00 1.87 2.04
C LEU A 23 3.46 1.86 2.05
N PRO A 24 2.82 2.21 3.18
CA PRO A 24 1.38 2.35 3.24
C PRO A 24 0.88 3.50 2.35
N LEU A 25 -0.29 3.30 1.75
CA LEU A 25 -1.06 4.36 1.11
C LEU A 25 -1.92 5.04 2.17
N PHE A 26 -1.89 6.37 2.22
CA PHE A 26 -2.66 7.18 3.19
C PHE A 26 -3.98 7.69 2.62
N ASP A 27 -4.15 7.62 1.31
CA ASP A 27 -5.39 7.91 0.61
C ASP A 27 -5.57 6.99 -0.60
N ALA A 28 -6.67 7.15 -1.32
CA ALA A 28 -7.00 6.34 -2.49
C ALA A 28 -6.25 6.79 -3.77
N TYR A 29 -5.24 7.66 -3.68
CA TYR A 29 -4.64 8.30 -4.83
C TYR A 29 -3.18 7.93 -5.03
N TYR A 30 -2.76 7.89 -6.30
CA TYR A 30 -1.34 7.88 -6.68
C TYR A 30 -1.06 8.91 -7.77
N SER A 31 0.19 9.34 -7.89
CA SER A 31 0.56 10.57 -8.65
C SER A 31 1.31 10.30 -9.95
N SER A 32 1.17 9.11 -10.54
CA SER A 32 1.89 8.73 -11.78
C SER A 32 0.94 8.60 -12.97
N PRO A 33 1.21 9.27 -14.11
CA PRO A 33 0.44 9.08 -15.34
C PRO A 33 0.82 7.79 -16.08
N LYS A 34 1.88 7.08 -15.66
CA LYS A 34 2.38 5.89 -16.35
C LYS A 34 1.47 4.70 -16.05
N GLU A 35 0.82 4.16 -17.07
CA GLU A 35 0.04 2.92 -17.03
C GLU A 35 0.80 1.77 -16.33
N GLN A 36 2.09 1.66 -16.62
CA GLN A 36 2.95 0.61 -16.10
C GLN A 36 3.01 0.63 -14.56
N VAL A 37 3.04 1.81 -13.94
CA VAL A 37 3.02 1.94 -12.48
C VAL A 37 1.73 1.38 -11.91
N TYR A 38 0.59 1.62 -12.55
CA TYR A 38 -0.66 1.01 -12.10
C TYR A 38 -0.64 -0.51 -12.19
N ARG A 39 -0.21 -1.04 -13.32
CA ARG A 39 -0.14 -2.50 -13.53
C ARG A 39 0.80 -3.16 -12.53
N ASP A 40 1.93 -2.52 -12.27
CA ASP A 40 2.98 -3.04 -11.42
C ASP A 40 2.67 -2.98 -9.93
N TYR A 41 2.00 -1.93 -9.45
CA TYR A 41 1.84 -1.67 -8.02
C TYR A 41 0.42 -1.77 -7.50
N TYR A 42 -0.61 -1.73 -8.36
CA TYR A 42 -2.01 -1.63 -7.90
C TYR A 42 -2.96 -2.63 -8.55
N HIS A 43 -2.94 -2.79 -9.88
CA HIS A 43 -3.94 -3.56 -10.62
C HIS A 43 -4.10 -4.99 -10.09
N GLN A 44 -5.34 -5.35 -9.72
CA GLN A 44 -5.72 -6.68 -9.20
C GLN A 44 -5.01 -7.10 -7.91
N LYS A 45 -4.31 -6.18 -7.24
CA LYS A 45 -3.66 -6.46 -5.96
C LYS A 45 -4.61 -6.24 -4.79
N GLU A 46 -4.36 -6.99 -3.72
CA GLU A 46 -5.11 -6.90 -2.48
C GLU A 46 -4.38 -6.02 -1.46
N PHE A 47 -5.14 -5.17 -0.77
CA PHE A 47 -4.68 -4.26 0.26
C PHE A 47 -5.48 -4.49 1.54
N VAL A 48 -4.81 -4.49 2.68
CA VAL A 48 -5.41 -4.52 4.01
C VAL A 48 -5.49 -3.11 4.58
N ASP A 49 -6.64 -2.75 5.14
CA ASP A 49 -6.87 -1.46 5.78
C ASP A 49 -6.54 -1.46 7.28
N CYS A 50 -6.56 -0.29 7.93
CA CYS A 50 -6.20 -0.19 9.35
C CYS A 50 -7.16 -0.89 10.33
N LYS A 51 -8.29 -1.43 9.83
CA LYS A 51 -9.26 -2.25 10.56
C LYS A 51 -9.16 -3.74 10.21
N GLY A 52 -8.21 -4.12 9.35
CA GLY A 52 -8.00 -5.49 8.91
C GLY A 52 -8.91 -5.94 7.78
N CYS A 53 -9.70 -5.06 7.17
CA CYS A 53 -10.54 -5.42 6.02
C CYS A 53 -9.69 -5.44 4.75
N VAL A 54 -9.85 -6.47 3.91
CA VAL A 54 -9.08 -6.63 2.67
C VAL A 54 -9.89 -6.18 1.45
N TYR A 55 -9.28 -5.34 0.63
CA TYR A 55 -9.85 -4.77 -0.57
C TYR A 55 -8.96 -5.06 -1.77
N LYS A 56 -9.56 -5.29 -2.92
CA LYS A 56 -8.85 -5.51 -4.17
C LYS A 56 -8.98 -4.29 -5.06
N VAL A 57 -7.89 -3.82 -5.64
CA VAL A 57 -7.96 -2.78 -6.67
C VAL A 57 -8.47 -3.41 -7.96
N VAL A 58 -9.61 -2.93 -8.43
CA VAL A 58 -10.25 -3.44 -9.65
C VAL A 58 -10.13 -2.46 -10.82
N ASP A 59 -10.05 -1.17 -10.53
CA ASP A 59 -9.97 -0.15 -11.57
C ASP A 59 -9.28 1.13 -11.13
N ARG A 60 -9.06 1.96 -12.15
CA ARG A 60 -8.49 3.29 -12.26
C ARG A 60 -9.43 4.46 -12.56
N LYS A 61 -9.45 5.58 -11.81
CA LYS A 61 -10.02 6.85 -12.35
C LYS A 61 -8.95 7.91 -12.56
N THR A 62 -8.66 8.22 -13.83
CA THR A 62 -7.75 9.32 -14.21
C THR A 62 -8.44 10.68 -14.05
N PRO A 63 -7.68 11.76 -13.85
CA PRO A 63 -8.25 13.10 -13.74
C PRO A 63 -8.89 13.52 -15.08
N GLU A 64 -10.16 13.94 -15.02
CA GLU A 64 -10.92 14.38 -16.20
C GLU A 64 -10.46 15.75 -16.73
N SER A 65 -9.83 16.57 -15.87
CA SER A 65 -9.42 17.93 -16.21
C SER A 65 -8.23 17.94 -17.17
N PHE A 66 -8.42 18.60 -18.33
CA PHE A 66 -7.37 18.85 -19.31
C PHE A 66 -6.11 19.49 -18.70
N TRP A 67 -6.29 20.48 -17.82
CA TRP A 67 -5.18 21.16 -17.16
C TRP A 67 -4.37 20.23 -16.25
N ARG A 68 -5.02 19.29 -15.56
CA ARG A 68 -4.33 18.31 -14.73
C ARG A 68 -3.54 17.30 -15.57
N ASN A 69 -4.04 16.99 -16.76
CA ASN A 69 -3.34 16.13 -17.72
C ASN A 69 -2.19 16.86 -18.40
N LEU A 70 -2.30 18.17 -18.68
CA LEU A 70 -1.24 18.96 -19.30
C LEU A 70 -0.10 19.28 -18.31
N PHE A 71 -0.45 19.62 -17.07
CA PHE A 71 0.51 19.97 -16.02
C PHE A 71 0.87 18.80 -15.11
N TYR A 72 0.91 17.58 -15.66
CA TYR A 72 1.18 16.38 -14.86
C TYR A 72 2.57 16.37 -14.20
N PHE A 73 3.50 17.17 -14.72
CA PHE A 73 4.85 17.34 -14.18
C PHE A 73 4.88 18.17 -12.88
N ILE A 74 3.79 18.87 -12.54
CA ILE A 74 3.71 19.63 -11.28
C ILE A 74 3.31 18.67 -10.14
N PRO A 75 4.11 18.61 -9.06
CA PRO A 75 3.78 17.78 -7.90
C PRO A 75 2.38 18.07 -7.35
N GLY A 76 1.61 17.02 -7.07
CA GLY A 76 0.27 17.12 -6.48
C GLY A 76 -0.86 17.49 -7.45
N VAL A 77 -0.55 17.88 -8.69
CA VAL A 77 -1.57 18.25 -9.69
C VAL A 77 -2.20 17.00 -10.31
N TYR A 78 -1.39 16.02 -10.72
CA TYR A 78 -1.87 14.76 -11.27
C TYR A 78 -2.14 13.76 -10.15
N LYS A 79 -3.40 13.35 -10.00
CA LYS A 79 -3.79 12.29 -9.06
C LYS A 79 -4.77 11.35 -9.74
N VAL A 80 -4.51 10.07 -9.61
CA VAL A 80 -5.34 8.99 -10.13
C VAL A 80 -5.96 8.27 -8.94
N GLU A 81 -7.27 8.12 -8.96
CA GLU A 81 -8.02 7.46 -7.88
C GLU A 81 -8.09 5.96 -8.13
N LEU A 82 -7.70 5.16 -7.14
CA LEU A 82 -7.84 3.71 -7.15
C LEU A 82 -9.27 3.32 -6.79
N ILE A 83 -9.86 2.45 -7.58
CA ILE A 83 -11.18 1.87 -7.34
C ILE A 83 -11.01 0.51 -6.68
N PHE A 84 -11.57 0.41 -5.48
CA PHE A 84 -11.44 -0.76 -4.63
C PHE A 84 -12.75 -1.54 -4.55
N GLN A 85 -12.65 -2.86 -4.58
CA GLN A 85 -13.72 -3.80 -4.29
C GLN A 85 -13.45 -4.51 -2.97
N ASN A 86 -14.43 -4.54 -2.07
CA ASN A 86 -14.33 -5.32 -0.83
C ASN A 86 -14.29 -6.81 -1.16
N THR A 87 -13.34 -7.55 -0.57
CA THR A 87 -13.15 -8.99 -0.81
C THR A 87 -13.86 -9.87 0.21
N TYR A 88 -14.44 -9.27 1.26
CA TYR A 88 -14.98 -9.90 2.47
C TYR A 88 -13.96 -10.69 3.30
N LYS A 89 -12.68 -10.68 2.90
CA LYS A 89 -11.59 -11.24 3.69
C LYS A 89 -11.15 -10.25 4.76
N THR A 90 -10.63 -10.80 5.84
CA THR A 90 -10.03 -10.02 6.93
C THR A 90 -8.64 -10.56 7.25
N MET A 91 -7.76 -9.68 7.70
CA MET A 91 -6.48 -10.02 8.29
C MET A 91 -6.44 -9.51 9.72
N ASP A 92 -5.94 -10.35 10.63
CA ASP A 92 -5.65 -9.92 11.99
C ASP A 92 -4.28 -9.22 12.08
N VAL A 93 -3.99 -8.66 13.25
CA VAL A 93 -2.74 -7.97 13.54
C VAL A 93 -1.52 -8.87 13.28
N VAL A 94 -1.59 -10.16 13.64
CA VAL A 94 -0.47 -11.09 13.51
C VAL A 94 -0.15 -11.36 12.04
N ALA A 95 -1.18 -11.57 11.21
CA ALA A 95 -1.04 -11.76 9.78
C ALA A 95 -0.41 -10.54 9.11
N VAL A 96 -0.84 -9.32 9.46
CA VAL A 96 -0.25 -8.09 8.92
C VAL A 96 1.22 -7.93 9.34
N LYS A 97 1.55 -8.17 10.62
CA LYS A 97 2.96 -8.15 11.08
C LYS A 97 3.83 -9.09 10.27
N ASN A 98 3.38 -10.34 10.13
CA ASN A 98 4.15 -11.37 9.43
C ASN A 98 4.36 -11.00 7.96
N ASN A 99 3.32 -10.49 7.30
CA ASN A 99 3.39 -10.05 5.91
C ASN A 99 4.40 -8.91 5.70
N LEU A 100 4.34 -7.86 6.54
CA LEU A 100 5.26 -6.73 6.44
C LEU A 100 6.70 -7.13 6.77
N ILE A 101 6.92 -7.91 7.83
CA ILE A 101 8.25 -8.39 8.21
C ILE A 101 8.86 -9.26 7.10
N GLN A 102 8.06 -10.13 6.46
CA GLN A 102 8.52 -10.91 5.31
C GLN A 102 8.93 -10.00 4.15
N GLY A 103 8.16 -8.93 3.89
CA GLY A 103 8.50 -7.95 2.86
C GLY A 103 9.80 -7.19 3.16
N ILE A 104 9.98 -6.72 4.39
CA ILE A 104 11.22 -6.05 4.83
C ILE A 104 12.41 -6.97 4.59
N ARG A 105 12.32 -8.23 5.06
CA ARG A 105 13.39 -9.23 4.89
C ARG A 105 13.67 -9.57 3.42
N LYS A 106 12.64 -9.60 2.57
CA LYS A 106 12.78 -9.86 1.13
C LYS A 106 13.64 -8.81 0.44
N PHE A 107 13.62 -7.56 0.90
CA PHE A 107 14.34 -6.46 0.28
C PHE A 107 15.54 -5.97 1.09
N ASP A 108 15.82 -6.56 2.25
CA ASP A 108 17.08 -6.34 2.98
C ASP A 108 18.22 -7.12 2.30
N THR A 109 18.79 -6.53 1.25
CA THR A 109 19.85 -7.13 0.43
C THR A 109 21.22 -7.19 1.09
N SER A 110 21.39 -6.55 2.25
CA SER A 110 22.69 -6.41 2.93
C SER A 110 22.90 -7.37 4.09
N GLY A 111 21.84 -8.00 4.62
CA GLY A 111 21.92 -8.87 5.79
C GLY A 111 22.35 -8.07 7.03
N MET A 112 21.38 -7.63 7.83
CA MET A 112 21.57 -6.83 9.06
C MET A 112 21.87 -5.35 8.79
N ASN A 113 20.95 -4.66 8.13
CA ASN A 113 20.86 -3.20 8.31
C ASN A 113 20.13 -2.93 9.64
N ASP A 114 20.78 -2.26 10.59
CA ASP A 114 20.21 -1.91 11.90
C ASP A 114 18.82 -1.24 11.76
N VAL A 115 18.63 -0.46 10.69
CA VAL A 115 17.35 0.18 10.35
C VAL A 115 16.23 -0.84 10.11
N SER A 116 16.51 -1.92 9.39
CA SER A 116 15.52 -2.97 9.09
C SER A 116 15.11 -3.72 10.37
N GLU A 117 16.08 -4.01 11.25
CA GLU A 117 15.79 -4.71 12.51
C GLU A 117 15.04 -3.79 13.48
N GLU A 118 15.43 -2.52 13.62
CA GLU A 118 14.68 -1.53 14.39
C GLU A 118 13.23 -1.43 13.94
N TRP A 119 13.00 -1.37 12.62
CA TRP A 119 11.66 -1.32 12.05
C TRP A 119 10.86 -2.61 12.35
N ILE A 120 11.47 -3.79 12.20
CA ILE A 120 10.85 -5.07 12.57
C ILE A 120 10.48 -5.10 14.06
N GLN A 121 11.33 -4.55 14.94
CA GLN A 121 11.05 -4.50 16.37
C GLN A 121 9.90 -3.54 16.70
N GLN A 122 9.77 -2.41 16.01
CA GLN A 122 8.61 -1.52 16.13
C GLN A 122 7.33 -2.24 15.71
N ILE A 123 7.34 -2.92 14.56
CA ILE A 123 6.21 -3.71 14.06
C ILE A 123 5.81 -4.81 15.06
N LYS A 124 6.78 -5.50 15.67
CA LYS A 124 6.49 -6.53 16.69
C LYS A 124 5.80 -5.95 17.92
N LYS A 125 6.14 -4.72 18.34
CA LYS A 125 5.57 -4.04 19.52
C LYS A 125 4.18 -3.45 19.28
N ALA A 126 3.81 -3.17 18.03
CA ALA A 126 2.50 -2.61 17.68
C ALA A 126 1.34 -3.52 18.13
N ASN A 127 0.30 -2.97 18.73
CA ASN A 127 -0.88 -3.69 19.21
C ASN A 127 -2.02 -3.69 18.19
N THR A 128 -2.01 -2.73 17.26
CA THR A 128 -3.06 -2.55 16.25
C THR A 128 -2.48 -2.50 14.84
N ILE A 129 -3.29 -2.82 13.82
CA ILE A 129 -2.89 -2.66 12.42
C ILE A 129 -2.57 -1.19 12.13
N LYS A 130 -3.36 -0.27 12.69
CA LYS A 130 -3.11 1.16 12.55
C LYS A 130 -1.71 1.56 13.03
N GLU A 131 -1.28 1.08 14.20
CA GLU A 131 0.09 1.33 14.70
C GLU A 131 1.14 0.78 13.73
N ILE A 132 0.97 -0.44 13.21
CA ILE A 132 1.89 -1.03 12.21
C ILE A 132 2.04 -0.11 10.99
N LEU A 133 0.94 0.43 10.49
CA LEU A 133 0.90 1.23 9.27
C LEU A 133 1.32 2.70 9.45
N MET A 134 1.36 3.20 10.70
CA MET A 134 1.74 4.58 10.97
C MET A 134 3.19 4.74 11.43
N GLY A 135 3.82 3.68 11.93
CA GLY A 135 5.14 3.73 12.54
C GLY A 135 5.07 4.14 14.00
#